data_AF-F6B5C6-F1
#
_entry.id   AF-F6B5C6-F1
#
_cell.length_a   1.000
_cell.length_b   1.000
_cell.length_c   1.000
_cell.angle_alpha   90.00
_cell.angle_beta   90.00
_cell.angle_gamma   90.00
#
_symmetry.space_group_name_H-M   'P 1'
#
loop_
_entity.id
_entity.type
_entity.pdbx_description
1 polymer ?
#
loop_
_entity_poly.entity_id
_entity_poly.type
_entity_poly.pdbx_seq_one_letter_code
_entity_poly.pdbx_strand_id
1 'polypeptide(L)'
;MDKLKRDVEDCKIIDNPSLAELRQLATHKERTTKYGSASYISRMKNRSAKATYIVTAEGFQLGVDQQGMPPEQALSLSAEVHRFLKDVESSNH
;
A
#
# COMPACT_ATOMS: atom_id res chain seq x y z
N MET A 1 -18.30 4.61 -8.56
CA MET A 1 -17.21 4.34 -7.60
C MET A 1 -16.95 2.85 -7.40
N ASP A 2 -17.93 1.95 -7.60
CA ASP A 2 -17.75 0.48 -7.44
C ASP A 2 -16.61 -0.16 -8.23
N LYS A 3 -16.19 0.43 -9.36
CA LYS A 3 -15.13 -0.14 -10.22
C LYS A 3 -13.74 -0.23 -9.58
N LEU A 4 -13.50 0.51 -8.48
CA LEU A 4 -12.26 0.46 -7.71
C LEU A 4 -12.29 -0.60 -6.60
N LYS A 5 -13.48 -1.08 -6.21
CA LYS A 5 -13.61 -2.14 -5.22
C LYS A 5 -13.38 -3.48 -5.92
N ARG A 6 -12.27 -4.13 -5.61
CA ARG A 6 -11.88 -5.43 -6.19
C ARG A 6 -11.29 -6.28 -5.09
N ASP A 7 -11.69 -7.54 -5.06
CA ASP A 7 -11.09 -8.51 -4.16
C ASP A 7 -9.72 -8.94 -4.71
N VAL A 8 -8.79 -9.22 -3.79
CA VAL A 8 -7.51 -9.83 -4.14
C VAL A 8 -7.68 -11.34 -3.94
N GLU A 9 -7.78 -12.06 -5.04
CA GLU A 9 -7.70 -13.52 -5.00
C GLU A 9 -6.23 -13.91 -4.85
N ASP A 10 -5.85 -14.33 -3.65
CA ASP A 10 -4.51 -14.80 -3.32
C ASP A 10 -4.57 -16.16 -2.61
N CYS A 11 -3.53 -16.96 -2.77
CA CYS A 11 -3.43 -18.29 -2.19
C CYS A 11 -3.30 -18.24 -0.66
N LYS A 12 -2.83 -17.11 -0.09
CA LYS A 12 -2.68 -16.94 1.35
C LYS A 12 -2.97 -15.52 1.80
N ILE A 13 -4.12 -15.34 2.45
CA ILE A 13 -4.49 -14.08 3.12
C ILE A 13 -4.25 -14.25 4.61
N ILE A 14 -3.39 -13.40 5.19
CA ILE A 14 -3.20 -13.30 6.64
C ILE A 14 -4.02 -12.10 7.12
N ASP A 15 -5.21 -12.37 7.62
CA ASP A 15 -6.12 -11.34 8.13
C ASP A 15 -5.89 -11.09 9.61
N ASN A 16 -5.72 -9.81 9.97
CA ASN A 16 -5.51 -9.32 11.33
C ASN A 16 -4.45 -10.10 12.14
N PRO A 17 -3.19 -10.20 11.66
CA PRO A 17 -2.13 -10.93 12.36
C PRO A 17 -1.82 -10.33 13.74
N SER A 18 -1.42 -11.19 14.67
CA SER A 18 -0.89 -10.78 15.96
C SER A 18 0.47 -10.06 15.84
N LEU A 19 0.88 -9.37 16.90
CA LEU A 19 2.19 -8.71 16.95
C LEU A 19 3.36 -9.69 16.75
N ALA A 20 3.24 -10.92 17.28
CA ALA A 20 4.26 -11.94 17.13
C ALA A 20 4.40 -12.40 15.68
N GLU A 21 3.26 -12.62 15.01
CA GLU A 21 3.22 -13.00 13.58
C GLU A 21 3.76 -11.89 12.68
N LEU A 22 3.36 -10.63 12.92
CA LEU A 22 3.91 -9.47 12.19
C LEU A 22 5.44 -9.40 12.29
N ARG A 23 5.97 -9.63 13.49
CA ARG A 23 7.41 -9.63 13.74
C ARG A 23 8.11 -10.78 13.00
N GLN A 24 7.53 -11.97 13.04
CA GLN A 24 8.05 -13.15 12.34
C GLN A 24 8.09 -12.92 10.82
N LEU A 25 7.01 -12.39 10.23
CA LEU A 25 6.92 -12.08 8.79
C LEU A 25 7.99 -11.05 8.37
N ALA A 26 8.26 -10.06 9.23
CA ALA A 26 9.20 -8.98 8.93
C ALA A 26 10.65 -9.25 9.38
N THR A 27 10.93 -10.41 9.99
CA THR A 27 12.23 -10.71 10.65
C THR A 27 13.42 -10.53 9.70
N HIS A 28 13.26 -10.88 8.42
CA HIS A 28 14.30 -10.76 7.39
C HIS A 28 14.80 -9.32 7.15
N LYS A 29 14.05 -8.31 7.60
CA LYS A 29 14.39 -6.87 7.49
C LYS A 29 14.44 -6.15 8.84
N GLU A 30 14.14 -6.84 9.94
CA GLU A 30 14.11 -6.22 11.27
C GLU A 30 15.52 -5.91 11.78
N ARG A 31 15.68 -4.72 12.37
CA ARG A 31 16.75 -4.39 13.30
C ARG A 31 16.16 -4.22 14.69
N THR A 32 16.54 -5.08 15.63
CA THR A 32 16.10 -4.92 17.01
C THR A 32 16.94 -3.86 17.73
N THR A 33 16.28 -2.86 18.31
CA THR A 33 16.96 -1.82 19.10
C THR A 33 17.42 -2.38 20.45
N LYS A 34 18.33 -1.66 21.14
CA LYS A 34 18.75 -2.02 22.50
C LYS A 34 17.62 -2.08 23.53
N TYR A 35 16.43 -1.54 23.20
CA TYR A 35 15.24 -1.56 24.04
C TYR A 35 14.26 -2.69 23.64
N GLY A 36 14.65 -3.59 22.73
CA GLY A 36 13.83 -4.72 22.28
C GLY A 36 12.79 -4.39 21.20
N SER A 37 12.63 -3.10 20.84
CA SER A 37 11.70 -2.66 19.79
C SER A 37 12.20 -3.02 18.39
N ALA A 38 11.28 -3.39 17.50
CA ALA A 38 11.55 -3.61 16.08
C ALA A 38 11.78 -2.29 15.34
N SER A 39 12.79 -2.24 14.48
CA SER A 39 13.14 -1.09 13.65
C SER A 39 13.38 -1.51 12.19
N TYR A 40 12.96 -0.69 11.25
CA TYR A 40 13.05 -0.96 9.81
C TYR A 40 13.51 0.29 9.07
N ILE A 41 14.24 0.12 7.96
CA ILE A 41 14.75 1.24 7.16
C ILE A 41 13.96 1.34 5.86
N SER A 42 13.30 2.47 5.66
CA SER A 42 12.69 2.86 4.39
C SER A 42 13.66 3.70 3.56
N ARG A 43 13.56 3.61 2.22
CA ARG A 43 14.25 4.53 1.30
C ARG A 43 13.66 5.94 1.37
N MET A 44 12.39 6.07 1.72
CA MET A 44 11.68 7.33 1.83
C MET A 44 11.59 7.75 3.29
N LYS A 45 12.10 8.95 3.60
CA LYS A 45 12.23 9.48 4.98
C LYS A 45 11.15 10.48 5.37
N ASN A 46 10.35 10.93 4.40
CA ASN A 46 9.36 11.98 4.56
C ASN A 46 8.11 11.66 3.73
N ARG A 47 7.04 12.41 3.97
CA ARG A 47 5.78 12.31 3.22
C ARG A 47 5.95 12.78 1.77
N SER A 48 5.28 12.10 0.85
CA SER A 48 5.30 12.41 -0.58
C SER A 48 4.12 13.29 -0.98
N ALA A 49 4.00 14.51 -0.41
CA ALA A 49 2.82 15.35 -0.63
C ALA A 49 2.52 15.64 -2.12
N LYS A 50 3.56 15.74 -2.96
CA LYS A 50 3.43 15.93 -4.41
C LYS A 50 3.04 14.67 -5.18
N ALA A 51 2.99 13.51 -4.52
CA ALA A 51 2.61 12.22 -5.08
C ALA A 51 1.35 11.66 -4.38
N THR A 52 0.55 12.54 -3.79
CA THR A 52 -0.76 12.22 -3.19
C THR A 52 -1.85 12.80 -4.08
N TYR A 53 -2.78 11.95 -4.51
CA TYR A 53 -3.81 12.34 -5.48
C TYR A 53 -5.22 11.98 -4.99
N ILE A 54 -6.21 12.74 -5.43
CA ILE A 54 -7.63 12.50 -5.19
C ILE A 54 -8.31 12.27 -6.54
N VAL A 55 -9.09 11.20 -6.63
CA VAL A 55 -9.86 10.92 -7.85
C VAL A 55 -10.88 12.01 -8.06
N THR A 56 -10.81 12.70 -9.19
CA THR A 56 -11.75 13.77 -9.52
C THR A 56 -13.11 13.17 -9.85
N ALA A 57 -14.15 13.80 -9.33
CA ALA A 57 -15.54 13.43 -9.54
C ALA A 57 -16.38 14.69 -9.73
N GLU A 58 -17.49 14.56 -10.44
CA GLU A 58 -18.42 15.66 -10.63
C GLU A 58 -18.91 16.19 -9.27
N GLY A 59 -18.93 17.51 -9.11
CA GLY A 59 -19.32 18.18 -7.87
C GLY A 59 -18.27 18.18 -6.75
N PHE A 60 -17.10 17.53 -6.93
CA PHE A 60 -16.02 17.58 -5.96
C PHE A 60 -15.00 18.68 -6.32
N GLN A 61 -14.71 19.56 -5.36
CA GLN A 61 -13.70 20.61 -5.50
C GLN A 61 -12.44 20.25 -4.72
N LEU A 62 -11.28 20.42 -5.36
CA LEU A 62 -9.99 20.22 -4.74
C LEU A 62 -9.68 21.36 -3.76
N GLY A 63 -9.12 21.00 -2.61
CA GLY A 63 -8.55 21.94 -1.66
C GLY A 63 -7.23 22.56 -2.17
N VAL A 64 -6.79 23.63 -1.48
CA VAL A 64 -5.48 24.26 -1.69
C VAL A 64 -4.40 23.20 -1.46
N ASP A 65 -3.62 22.89 -2.49
CA ASP A 65 -2.57 21.85 -2.54
C ASP A 65 -3.02 20.39 -2.76
N GLN A 66 -4.31 20.12 -2.98
CA GLN A 66 -4.74 18.78 -3.40
C GLN A 66 -4.49 18.59 -4.90
N GLN A 67 -3.94 17.44 -5.27
CA GLN A 67 -3.76 17.08 -6.68
C GLN A 67 -4.90 16.17 -7.14
N GLY A 68 -5.54 16.54 -8.25
CA GLY A 68 -6.54 15.69 -8.89
C GLY A 68 -5.89 14.56 -9.70
N MET A 69 -6.57 13.43 -9.76
CA MET A 69 -6.29 12.32 -10.68
C MET A 69 -7.58 11.97 -11.40
N PRO A 70 -7.58 11.87 -12.73
CA PRO A 70 -8.78 11.50 -13.46
C PRO A 70 -9.12 10.01 -13.24
N PRO A 71 -10.41 9.61 -13.29
CA PRO A 71 -10.84 8.25 -12.96
C PRO A 71 -10.15 7.13 -13.77
N GLU A 72 -9.86 7.37 -15.04
CA GLU A 72 -9.16 6.41 -15.91
C GLU A 72 -7.73 6.14 -15.43
N GLN A 73 -7.02 7.17 -14.96
CA GLN A 73 -5.69 7.01 -14.42
C GLN A 73 -5.73 6.23 -13.10
N ALA A 74 -6.72 6.51 -12.24
CA ALA A 74 -6.92 5.77 -10.99
C ALA A 74 -7.23 4.29 -11.25
N LEU A 75 -8.05 3.98 -12.25
CA LEU A 75 -8.36 2.60 -12.65
C LEU A 75 -7.13 1.86 -13.18
N SER A 76 -6.29 2.54 -13.98
CA SER A 76 -5.03 1.98 -14.49
C SER A 76 -4.05 1.69 -13.35
N LEU A 77 -3.87 2.65 -12.44
CA LEU A 77 -3.00 2.48 -11.27
C LEU A 77 -3.50 1.36 -10.35
N SER A 78 -4.81 1.29 -10.11
CA SER A 78 -5.42 0.18 -9.37
C SER A 78 -5.12 -1.16 -10.04
N ALA A 79 -5.25 -1.27 -11.36
CA ALA A 79 -4.95 -2.52 -12.06
C ALA A 79 -3.47 -2.94 -11.91
N GLU A 80 -2.54 -1.99 -11.95
CA GLU A 80 -1.12 -2.24 -11.71
C GLU A 80 -0.85 -2.73 -10.27
N VAL A 81 -1.45 -2.08 -9.27
CA VAL A 81 -1.35 -2.50 -7.87
C VAL A 81 -1.90 -3.91 -7.66
N HIS A 82 -3.08 -4.22 -8.22
CA HIS A 82 -3.66 -5.55 -8.11
C HIS A 82 -2.81 -6.63 -8.80
N ARG A 83 -2.19 -6.31 -9.94
CA ARG A 83 -1.23 -7.23 -10.60
C ARG A 83 -0.01 -7.47 -9.71
N PHE A 84 0.58 -6.40 -9.18
CA PHE A 84 1.72 -6.51 -8.28
C PHE A 84 1.39 -7.39 -7.05
N LEU A 85 0.24 -7.19 -6.42
CA LEU A 85 -0.17 -7.99 -5.27
C LEU A 85 -0.31 -9.48 -5.60
N LYS A 86 -0.77 -9.84 -6.81
CA LYS A 86 -0.81 -11.25 -7.26
C LYS A 86 0.58 -11.87 -7.46
N ASP A 87 1.56 -11.07 -7.88
CA ASP A 87 2.90 -11.56 -8.23
C ASP A 87 3.83 -11.69 -7.00
N VAL A 88 3.58 -10.93 -5.92
CA VAL A 88 4.47 -10.84 -4.74
C VAL A 88 4.61 -12.17 -3.98
N GLU A 89 3.59 -13.03 -3.96
CA GLU A 89 3.70 -14.36 -3.33
C GLU A 89 4.52 -15.36 -4.17
N SER A 90 4.61 -15.17 -5.49
CA SER A 90 5.36 -16.06 -6.39
C SER A 90 6.89 -15.91 -6.26
N SER A 91 7.37 -14.83 -5.63
CA SER A 91 8.79 -14.47 -5.57
C SER A 91 9.46 -14.70 -4.20
N ASN A 92 8.71 -15.21 -3.21
CA ASN A 92 9.21 -15.51 -1.86
C ASN A 92 9.48 -17.01 -1.60
N HIS A 93 9.60 -17.82 -2.67
CA HIS A 93 9.99 -19.24 -2.60
C HIS A 93 11.47 -19.43 -2.96
#